data_AF-A0A3M0ZQA7-F1
#
_entry.id   AF-A0A3M0ZQA7-F1
#
_cell.length_a   1.000
_cell.length_b   1.000
_cell.length_c   1.000
_cell.angle_alpha   90.00
_cell.angle_beta   90.00
_cell.angle_gamma   90.00
#
_symmetry.space_group_name_H-M   'P 1'
#
loop_
_entity.id
_entity.type
_entity.pdbx_description
1 polymer ?
#
loop_
_entity_poly.entity_id
_entity_poly.type
_entity_poly.pdbx_seq_one_letter_code
_entity_poly.pdbx_strand_id
1 'polypeptide(L)'
;MIHTLTITPDKDPNAVKKEARKLAMTGGYEIELLPDLPKDSLLTLYQIWSEELKRESFSGLRRKSCISYRVLSLVKKELNELPTADRLGSGGAGPHSEDFQCGAE
;
A
#
# COMPACT_ATOMS: atom_id res chain seq x y z
N MET A 1 -10.07 18.21 5.24
CA MET A 1 -9.36 18.10 3.94
C MET A 1 -8.56 16.81 4.00
N ILE A 2 -8.80 15.88 3.09
CA ILE A 2 -8.07 14.61 3.05
C ILE A 2 -6.82 14.83 2.18
N HIS A 3 -5.67 14.36 2.66
CA HIS A 3 -4.41 14.48 1.93
C HIS A 3 -4.07 13.18 1.19
N THR A 4 -3.52 13.28 -0.01
CA THR A 4 -3.03 12.10 -0.75
C THR A 4 -1.54 11.88 -0.48
N LEU A 5 -1.19 10.66 -0.10
CA LEU A 5 0.18 10.21 0.10
C LEU A 5 0.57 9.25 -1.03
N THR A 6 1.27 9.79 -2.04
CA THR A 6 1.77 9.00 -3.17
C THR A 6 3.03 8.22 -2.79
N ILE A 7 3.00 6.92 -3.07
CA ILE A 7 4.11 5.98 -2.82
C ILE A 7 4.88 5.75 -4.11
N THR A 8 6.21 5.89 -4.02
CA THR A 8 7.16 5.63 -5.10
C THR A 8 8.27 4.70 -4.59
N PRO A 9 8.91 3.92 -5.48
CA PRO A 9 10.02 3.03 -5.09
C PRO A 9 11.25 3.78 -4.55
N ASP A 10 11.39 5.07 -4.89
CA ASP A 10 12.49 5.93 -4.45
C ASP A 10 12.28 6.47 -3.03
N LYS A 11 11.03 6.50 -2.54
CA LYS A 11 10.73 7.01 -1.19
C LYS A 11 11.08 5.98 -0.12
N ASP A 12 11.86 6.42 0.86
CA ASP A 12 12.17 5.64 2.05
C ASP A 12 10.90 5.32 2.89
N PRO A 13 10.69 4.06 3.32
CA PRO A 13 9.51 3.66 4.10
C PRO A 13 9.32 4.43 5.41
N ASN A 14 10.40 4.83 6.08
CA ASN A 14 10.32 5.60 7.32
C ASN A 14 9.89 7.04 7.04
N ALA A 15 10.36 7.63 5.94
CA ALA A 15 9.90 8.94 5.49
C ALA A 15 8.39 8.92 5.20
N VAL A 16 7.91 7.91 4.47
CA VAL A 16 6.48 7.72 4.17
C VAL A 16 5.66 7.55 5.45
N LYS A 17 6.12 6.73 6.40
CA LYS A 17 5.47 6.57 7.71
C LYS A 17 5.39 7.88 8.49
N LYS A 18 6.44 8.70 8.43
CA LYS A 18 6.49 10.00 9.10
C LYS A 18 5.52 10.99 8.48
N GLU A 19 5.45 11.04 7.15
CA GLU A 19 4.46 11.82 6.42
C GLU A 19 3.04 11.36 6.76
N ALA A 20 2.75 10.06 6.68
CA ALA A 20 1.44 9.50 6.99
C ALA A 20 0.97 9.84 8.41
N ARG A 21 1.87 9.77 9.40
CA ARG A 21 1.55 10.21 10.78
C ARG A 21 1.22 11.69 10.84
N LYS A 22 1.98 12.54 10.13
CA LYS A 22 1.71 13.97 10.08
C LYS A 22 0.34 14.26 9.46
N LEU A 23 0.00 13.61 8.35
CA LEU A 23 -1.28 13.80 7.66
C LEU A 23 -2.47 13.24 8.47
N ALA A 24 -2.26 12.16 9.23
CA ALA A 24 -3.26 11.65 10.15
C ALA A 24 -3.67 12.70 11.20
N MET A 25 -2.73 13.56 11.63
CA MET A 25 -2.98 14.63 12.61
C MET A 25 -3.69 15.85 12.02
N THR A 26 -3.69 16.04 10.70
CA THR A 26 -4.22 17.25 10.04
C THR A 26 -5.60 17.08 9.42
N GLY A 27 -6.14 15.86 9.39
CA GLY A 27 -7.45 15.60 8.77
C GLY A 27 -7.58 14.26 8.05
N GLY A 28 -6.56 13.40 8.13
CA GLY A 28 -6.57 12.07 7.50
C GLY A 28 -5.86 12.04 6.14
N TYR A 29 -5.61 10.83 5.66
CA TYR A 29 -4.90 10.62 4.40
C TYR A 29 -5.35 9.37 3.64
N GLU A 30 -5.24 9.45 2.32
CA GLU A 30 -5.34 8.33 1.40
C GLU A 30 -3.95 7.94 0.89
N ILE A 31 -3.77 6.65 0.61
CA ILE A 31 -2.51 6.13 0.09
C ILE A 31 -2.78 5.72 -1.35
N GLU A 32 -1.96 6.21 -2.26
CA GLU A 32 -2.02 5.85 -3.67
C GLU A 32 -0.62 5.47 -4.16
N LEU A 33 -0.56 4.54 -5.10
CA LEU A 33 0.66 4.24 -5.82
C LEU A 33 0.85 5.26 -6.94
N LEU A 34 2.09 5.52 -7.33
CA LEU A 34 2.34 6.33 -8.52
C LEU A 34 1.69 5.65 -9.75
N PRO A 35 0.88 6.37 -10.54
CA PRO A 35 0.27 5.79 -11.74
C PRO A 35 1.36 5.33 -12.72
N ASP A 36 1.05 4.31 -13.52
CA ASP A 36 1.94 3.75 -14.54
C ASP A 36 3.30 3.23 -13.99
N LEU A 37 3.33 2.78 -12.73
CA LEU A 37 4.50 2.09 -12.17
C LEU A 37 4.80 0.80 -12.97
N PRO A 38 6.03 0.62 -13.48
CA PRO A 38 6.39 -0.62 -14.13
C PRO A 38 6.38 -1.78 -13.13
N LYS A 39 6.12 -2.99 -13.61
CA LYS A 39 6.04 -4.21 -12.79
C LYS A 39 7.27 -4.42 -11.91
N ASP A 40 8.46 -4.11 -12.43
CA ASP A 40 9.71 -4.17 -11.66
C ASP A 40 9.66 -3.26 -10.43
N SER A 41 9.21 -2.01 -10.59
CA SER A 41 9.05 -1.08 -9.48
C SER A 41 7.99 -1.51 -8.47
N LEU A 42 6.90 -2.16 -8.92
CA LEU A 42 5.90 -2.75 -8.03
C LEU A 42 6.49 -3.92 -7.22
N LEU A 43 7.34 -4.76 -7.83
CA LEU A 43 8.04 -5.82 -7.13
C LEU A 43 9.06 -5.26 -6.12
N THR A 44 9.80 -4.21 -6.49
CA THR A 44 10.71 -3.50 -5.58
C THR A 44 9.95 -2.94 -4.39
N LEU A 45 8.82 -2.26 -4.62
CA LEU A 45 7.93 -1.79 -3.56
C LEU A 45 7.46 -2.95 -2.67
N TYR A 46 6.99 -4.04 -3.26
CA TYR A 46 6.56 -5.21 -2.51
C TYR A 46 7.66 -5.76 -1.60
N GLN A 47 8.90 -5.87 -2.11
CA GLN A 47 10.05 -6.35 -1.33
C GLN A 47 10.37 -5.41 -0.16
N ILE A 48 10.55 -4.11 -0.44
CA ILE A 48 10.88 -3.10 0.57
C ILE A 48 9.85 -3.10 1.71
N TRP A 49 8.57 -3.05 1.36
CA TRP A 49 7.49 -2.97 2.35
C TRP A 49 7.25 -4.30 3.08
N SER A 50 7.58 -5.44 2.46
CA SER A 50 7.54 -6.76 3.12
C SER A 50 8.67 -6.92 4.13
N GLU A 51 9.89 -6.50 3.81
CA GLU A 51 10.99 -6.48 4.76
C GLU A 51 10.69 -5.57 5.94
N GLU A 52 10.11 -4.41 5.68
CA GLU A 52 9.74 -3.47 6.71
C GLU A 52 8.63 -4.02 7.63
N LEU A 53 7.61 -4.68 7.06
CA LEU A 53 6.57 -5.34 7.84
C LEU A 53 7.15 -6.44 8.75
N LYS A 54 8.15 -7.19 8.28
CA LYS A 54 8.85 -8.21 9.10
C LYS A 54 9.59 -7.56 10.27
N ARG A 55 10.29 -6.44 10.04
CA ARG A 55 10.98 -5.67 11.09
C ARG A 55 10.00 -5.16 12.15
N GLU A 56 8.85 -4.64 11.72
CA GLU A 56 7.81 -4.15 12.64
C GLU A 56 7.16 -5.28 13.43
N SER A 57 6.91 -6.43 12.79
CA SER A 57 6.31 -7.61 13.45
C SER A 57 7.20 -8.15 14.56
N PHE A 58 8.52 -8.06 14.39
CA PHE A 58 9.50 -8.46 15.40
C PHE A 58 9.44 -7.61 16.68
N SER A 59 8.96 -6.35 16.57
CA SER A 59 8.88 -5.42 17.69
C SER A 59 7.62 -5.58 18.57
N GLY A 60 6.71 -6.51 18.24
CA GLY A 60 5.53 -6.83 19.06
C GLY A 60 4.46 -5.72 19.16
N LEU A 61 4.64 -4.60 18.45
CA LEU A 61 3.73 -3.46 18.45
C LEU A 61 2.47 -3.75 17.61
N ARG A 62 1.52 -4.51 18.18
CA ARG A 62 0.22 -4.87 17.55
C ARG A 62 -0.72 -3.70 17.24
N ARG A 63 -0.44 -2.47 17.70
CA ARG A 63 -1.33 -1.31 17.56
C ARG A 63 -0.77 -0.27 16.61
N LYS A 64 -0.70 -0.57 15.31
CA LYS A 64 -0.69 0.48 14.28
C LYS A 64 -1.41 -0.08 13.07
N SER A 65 -2.34 0.69 12.51
CA SER A 65 -2.75 0.60 11.12
C SER A 65 -1.49 0.65 10.27
N CYS A 66 -0.92 -0.53 10.02
CA CYS A 66 0.44 -0.62 9.53
C CYS A 66 0.37 -0.17 8.07
N ILE A 67 0.85 1.04 7.81
CA ILE A 67 0.93 1.59 6.47
C ILE A 67 1.60 0.60 5.52
N SER A 68 2.56 -0.19 6.01
CA SER A 68 3.18 -1.28 5.28
C SER A 68 2.16 -2.30 4.77
N TYR A 69 1.17 -2.69 5.58
CA TYR A 69 0.09 -3.58 5.13
C TYR A 69 -0.82 -2.95 4.08
N ARG A 70 -1.20 -1.66 4.27
CA ARG A 70 -2.02 -0.93 3.29
C ARG A 70 -1.31 -0.81 1.95
N VAL A 71 -0.02 -0.48 1.96
CA VAL A 71 0.81 -0.40 0.74
C VAL A 71 0.95 -1.77 0.09
N LEU A 72 1.24 -2.83 0.85
CA LEU A 72 1.33 -4.19 0.30
C LEU A 72 0.01 -4.65 -0.33
N SER A 73 -1.13 -4.28 0.26
CA SER A 73 -2.45 -4.57 -0.32
C SER A 73 -2.66 -3.84 -1.65
N LEU A 74 -2.32 -2.55 -1.72
CA LEU A 74 -2.37 -1.77 -2.96
C LEU A 74 -1.45 -2.33 -4.04
N VAL A 75 -0.19 -2.65 -3.68
CA VAL A 75 0.78 -3.23 -4.62
C VAL A 75 0.30 -4.59 -5.11
N LYS A 76 -0.27 -5.42 -4.24
CA LYS A 76 -0.83 -6.72 -4.63
C LYS A 76 -2.03 -6.55 -5.55
N LYS A 77 -2.90 -5.57 -5.30
CA LYS A 77 -4.03 -5.24 -6.16
C LYS A 77 -3.55 -4.84 -7.56
N GLU A 78 -2.65 -3.87 -7.67
CA GLU A 78 -2.05 -3.46 -8.95
C GLU A 78 -1.31 -4.62 -9.64
N LEU A 79 -0.57 -5.46 -8.91
CA LEU A 79 0.09 -6.63 -9.48
C LEU A 79 -0.89 -7.68 -10.04
N ASN A 80 -2.11 -7.77 -9.50
CA ASN A 80 -3.16 -8.67 -10.00
C ASN A 80 -4.00 -8.04 -11.11
N GLU A 81 -4.16 -6.70 -11.10
CA GLU A 81 -4.91 -5.95 -12.11
C GLU A 81 -4.06 -5.58 -13.33
N LEU A 82 -2.73 -5.64 -13.23
CA LEU A 82 -1.85 -5.61 -14.39
C LEU A 82 -2.35 -6.68 -15.37
N PRO A 83 -2.82 -6.30 -16.57
CA PRO A 83 -3.14 -7.28 -17.57
C PRO A 83 -1.83 -8.01 -17.86
N THR A 84 -1.72 -9.25 -17.38
CA THR A 84 -0.86 -10.23 -18.04
C THR A 84 -1.22 -10.10 -19.50
N ALA A 85 -0.30 -9.63 -20.34
CA ALA A 85 -0.52 -9.29 -21.74
C ALA A 85 -0.81 -10.54 -22.60
N ASP A 86 -1.64 -11.45 -22.09
CA ASP A 86 -1.98 -12.75 -22.65
C ASP A 86 -3.33 -13.29 -22.15
N ARG A 87 -4.31 -12.44 -21.80
CA ARG A 87 -5.68 -12.90 -21.55
C ARG A 87 -6.70 -12.24 -22.47
N LEU A 88 -6.58 -12.59 -23.74
CA LEU A 88 -7.77 -12.82 -24.56
C LEU A 88 -8.63 -13.88 -23.87
N GLY A 89 -9.79 -13.49 -23.34
CA GLY A 89 -10.87 -14.43 -23.02
C GLY A 89 -11.34 -14.41 -21.57
N SER A 90 -12.52 -13.80 -21.41
CA SER A 90 -13.61 -14.23 -20.51
C SER A 90 -13.53 -13.91 -19.02
N GLY A 91 -14.54 -13.16 -18.56
CA GLY A 91 -15.13 -13.33 -17.24
C GLY A 91 -14.76 -12.25 -16.24
N GLY A 92 -15.56 -11.18 -16.21
CA GLY A 92 -15.52 -10.21 -15.12
C GLY A 92 -15.90 -10.85 -13.79
N ALA A 93 -15.05 -10.64 -12.78
CA ALA A 93 -15.39 -10.76 -11.37
C ALA A 93 -14.44 -9.83 -10.62
N GLY A 94 -14.92 -8.60 -10.35
CA GLY A 94 -14.19 -7.64 -9.52
C GLY A 94 -14.01 -8.20 -8.11
N PRO A 95 -12.83 -8.04 -7.48
CA PRO A 95 -12.61 -8.58 -6.14
C PRO A 95 -13.39 -7.75 -5.10
N HIS A 96 -14.14 -8.49 -4.31
CA HIS A 96 -14.82 -8.10 -3.08
C HIS A 96 -13.87 -7.27 -2.19
N SER A 97 -14.15 -5.97 -2.06
CA SER A 97 -13.50 -5.10 -1.08
C SER A 97 -14.00 -5.49 0.31
N GLU A 98 -13.24 -6.28 1.05
CA GLU A 98 -13.40 -6.32 2.50
C GLU A 98 -12.86 -5.00 3.07
N ASP A 99 -13.78 -4.10 3.40
CA ASP A 99 -13.53 -2.84 4.12
C ASP A 99 -12.89 -3.15 5.49
N PHE A 100 -11.56 -3.20 5.53
CA PHE A 100 -10.81 -3.30 6.77
C PHE A 100 -10.89 -1.94 7.48
N GLN A 101 -11.89 -1.78 8.35
CA GLN A 101 -12.07 -0.58 9.14
C GLN A 101 -10.93 -0.42 10.14
N CYS A 102 -10.08 0.56 9.86
CA CYS A 102 -9.12 1.13 10.78
C CYS A 102 -9.87 1.81 11.94
N GLY A 103 -10.18 1.03 12.98
CA GLY A 103 -10.78 1.54 14.21
C GLY A 103 -9.86 2.56 14.87
N ALA A 104 -10.31 3.82 14.88
CA ALA A 104 -9.75 4.90 15.68
C ALA A 104 -10.37 4.83 17.08
N GLU A 105 -9.51 4.76 18.10
CA GLU A 105 -9.87 5.11 19.49
C GLU A 105 -9.13 6.39 19.87
#